data_AF-A0A1G5TKL6-F1
#
_entry.id   AF-A0A1G5TKL6-F1
#
_cell.length_a   1.000
_cell.length_b   1.000
_cell.length_c   1.000
_cell.angle_alpha   90.00
_cell.angle_beta   90.00
_cell.angle_gamma   90.00
#
_symmetry.space_group_name_H-M   'P 1'
#
loop_
_entity.id
_entity.type
_entity.pdbx_description
1 polymer ?
#
loop_
_entity_poly.entity_id
_entity_poly.type
_entity_poly.pdbx_seq_one_letter_code
_entity_poly.pdbx_strand_id
1 'polypeptide(L)' 'MASATMMQGDEVVFARLDLAEILGIWRHARGRVVGIHRSGEAPATVDVKFQGHDTLERYLPDLFRSAA' A
#
# COMPACT_ATOMS: atom_id res chain seq x y z
N MET A 1 1.29 11.36 -14.73
CA MET A 1 2.20 10.41 -14.06
C MET A 1 1.47 9.08 -14.06
N ALA A 2 2.05 8.03 -14.64
CA ALA A 2 1.39 6.73 -14.69
C ALA A 2 1.33 6.18 -13.25
N SER A 3 0.15 6.17 -12.63
CA SER A 3 -0.06 5.37 -11.42
C SER A 3 0.28 3.95 -11.81
N ALA A 4 1.38 3.42 -11.24
CA ALA A 4 1.72 2.03 -11.41
C ALA A 4 0.48 1.22 -11.01
N THR A 5 -0.07 0.46 -11.95
CA THR A 5 -1.25 -0.37 -11.71
C THR A 5 -0.84 -1.46 -10.73
N MET A 6 -0.97 -1.20 -9.43
CA MET A 6 -0.71 -2.20 -8.39
C MET A 6 -1.69 -3.36 -8.57
N MET A 7 -1.16 -4.57 -8.46
CA MET A 7 -1.90 -5.82 -8.56
C MET A 7 -1.89 -6.56 -7.22
N GLN A 8 -2.89 -7.41 -7.01
CA GLN A 8 -2.92 -8.27 -5.83
C GLN A 8 -1.70 -9.20 -5.88
N GLY A 9 -0.98 -9.28 -4.76
CA GLY A 9 0.27 -10.04 -4.64
C GLY A 9 1.53 -9.20 -4.81
N ASP A 10 1.42 -7.96 -5.30
CA ASP A 10 2.58 -7.07 -5.46
C ASP A 10 3.21 -6.73 -4.11
N GLU A 11 4.55 -6.72 -4.09
CA GLU A 11 5.30 -6.20 -2.97
C GLU A 11 5.43 -4.68 -3.07
N VAL A 12 5.14 -4.02 -1.97
CA VAL A 12 5.10 -2.57 -1.88
C VAL A 12 5.78 -2.11 -0.60
N VAL A 13 6.30 -0.90 -0.64
CA VAL A 13 6.77 -0.18 0.55
C VAL A 13 6.12 1.18 0.57
N PHE A 14 6.13 1.85 1.73
CA PHE A 14 5.67 3.22 1.79
C PHE A 14 6.51 4.13 0.90
N ALA A 15 5.84 4.94 0.08
CA ALA A 15 6.48 6.04 -0.65
C ALA A 15 6.93 7.15 0.31
N ARG A 16 6.23 7.26 1.45
CA ARG A 16 6.38 8.29 2.48
C ARG A 16 6.80 7.68 3.82
N LEU A 17 8.06 7.91 4.20
CA LEU A 17 8.66 7.35 5.42
C LEU A 17 8.05 7.94 6.71
N ASP A 18 7.59 9.19 6.66
CA ASP A 18 6.89 9.88 7.74
C ASP A 18 5.54 9.21 8.07
N LEU A 19 4.81 8.74 7.06
CA LEU A 19 3.55 8.02 7.26
C LEU A 19 3.78 6.65 7.90
N ALA A 20 4.83 5.93 7.46
CA ALA A 20 5.19 4.64 8.06
C ALA A 20 5.50 4.79 9.55
N GLU A 21 6.21 5.85 9.92
CA GLU A 21 6.57 6.15 11.31
C GLU A 21 5.35 6.47 12.19
N ILE A 22 4.41 7.28 11.69
CA ILE A 22 3.15 7.58 12.39
C ILE A 22 2.32 6.31 12.61
N LEU A 23 2.31 5.40 11.63
CA LEU A 23 1.60 4.12 11.71
C LEU A 23 2.35 3.09 12.58
N GLY A 24 3.54 3.41 13.08
CA GLY A 24 4.38 2.47 13.83
C GLY A 24 4.90 1.31 12.97
N ILE A 25 4.80 1.42 11.65
CA ILE A 25 5.30 0.42 10.71
C ILE A 25 6.78 0.73 10.47
N TRP A 26 7.63 -0.29 10.64
CA TRP A 26 9.07 -0.14 10.46
C TRP A 26 9.39 0.49 9.09
N ARG A 27 10.36 1.42 9.07
CA ARG A 27 10.76 2.27 7.93
C ARG A 27 11.15 1.52 6.64
N HIS A 28 11.32 0.21 6.73
CA HIS A 28 11.63 -0.71 5.62
C HIS A 28 10.69 -1.91 5.53
N ALA A 29 9.55 -1.87 6.22
CA ALA A 29 8.59 -2.94 6.17
C ALA A 29 8.06 -3.08 4.74
N ARG A 30 8.19 -4.29 4.20
CA ARG A 30 7.59 -4.67 2.93
C ARG A 30 6.18 -5.15 3.19
N GLY A 31 5.23 -4.50 2.54
CA GLY A 31 3.85 -4.89 2.48
C GLY A 31 3.57 -5.70 1.23
N ARG A 32 2.53 -6.52 1.28
CA ARG A 32 1.99 -7.18 0.10
C ARG A 32 0.56 -6.72 -0.12
N VAL A 33 0.22 -6.37 -1.35
CA VAL A 33 -1.17 -6.04 -1.71
C VAL A 33 -2.00 -7.31 -1.59
N VAL A 34 -2.98 -7.31 -0.70
CA VAL A 34 -3.88 -8.44 -0.45
C VAL A 34 -5.28 -8.22 -1.00
N GLY A 35 -5.64 -6.97 -1.32
CA GLY A 35 -6.93 -6.61 -1.89
C GLY A 35 -6.86 -5.33 -2.71
N ILE A 36 -7.70 -5.23 -3.73
CA ILE A 36 -7.86 -4.01 -4.54
C ILE A 36 -9.35 -3.75 -4.66
N HIS A 37 -9.76 -2.56 -4.23
CA HIS A 37 -11.14 -2.11 -4.31
C HIS A 37 -11.22 -0.99 -5.34
N ARG A 38 -11.92 -1.24 -6.43
CA ARG A 38 -12.26 -0.22 -7.44
C ARG A 38 -13.75 0.04 -7.32
N SER A 39 -14.14 1.27 -6.95
CA SER A 39 -15.55 1.62 -6.79
C SER A 39 -15.91 2.74 -7.76
N GLY A 40 -16.39 2.37 -8.95
CA GLY A 40 -16.95 3.30 -9.93
C GLY A 40 -16.08 4.55 -10.18
N GLU A 41 -16.62 5.71 -9.81
CA GLU A 41 -15.97 7.03 -9.97
C GLU A 41 -14.99 7.39 -8.84
N ALA A 42 -14.95 6.63 -7.74
CA ALA A 42 -14.04 6.89 -6.63
C ALA A 42 -12.62 6.38 -6.95
N PRO A 43 -11.57 6.99 -6.35
CA PRO A 43 -10.21 6.48 -6.46
C PRO A 43 -10.13 5.03 -6.01
N ALA A 44 -9.42 4.20 -6.78
CA ALA A 44 -9.14 2.83 -6.36
C ALA A 44 -8.38 2.84 -5.04
N THR A 45 -8.73 1.95 -4.12
CA THR A 45 -8.02 1.74 -2.86
C THR A 45 -7.45 0.34 -2.80
N VAL A 46 -6.39 0.15 -2.01
CA VAL A 46 -5.70 -1.12 -1.84
C VAL A 46 -5.65 -1.50 -0.37
N ASP A 47 -5.70 -2.81 -0.14
CA ASP A 47 -5.43 -3.41 1.15
C ASP A 47 -4.02 -3.96 1.13
N VAL A 48 -3.19 -3.60 2.11
CA VAL A 48 -1.78 -3.97 2.16
C VAL A 48 -1.48 -4.62 3.51
N LYS A 49 -0.97 -5.85 3.47
CA LYS A 49 -0.52 -6.56 4.66
C LYS A 49 0.98 -6.42 4.84
N PHE A 50 1.39 -5.81 5.94
CA PHE A 50 2.80 -5.69 6.34
C PHE A 50 3.20 -6.84 7.27
N GLN A 51 4.42 -7.34 7.13
CA GLN A 51 4.91 -8.40 8.02
C GLN A 51 4.96 -7.91 9.47
N GLY A 52 4.34 -8.65 10.38
CA GLY A 52 4.31 -8.31 11.80
C GLY A 52 3.35 -7.18 12.19
N HIS A 53 2.53 -6.70 11.25
CA HIS A 53 1.53 -5.65 11.48
C HIS A 53 0.16 -6.06 10.95
N ASP A 54 -0.88 -5.36 11.39
CA ASP A 54 -2.22 -5.50 10.85
C ASP A 54 -2.30 -5.09 9.38
N THR A 55 -3.33 -5.59 8.70
CA THR A 55 -3.62 -5.20 7.32
C THR A 55 -4.09 -3.75 7.31
N LEU A 56 -3.46 -2.93 6.47
CA LEU A 56 -3.96 -1.60 6.15
C LEU A 56 -5.06 -1.73 5.11
N GLU A 57 -6.28 -1.34 5.47
CA GLU A 57 -7.45 -1.49 4.60
C GLU A 57 -7.81 -0.16 3.93
N ARG A 58 -8.19 -0.23 2.64
CA ARG A 58 -8.72 0.88 1.84
C ARG A 58 -7.82 2.11 1.77
N TYR A 59 -6.51 1.91 1.70
CA TYR A 59 -5.55 3.01 1.52
C TYR A 59 -5.41 3.39 0.04
N LEU A 60 -5.03 4.64 -0.22
CA LEU A 60 -4.74 5.09 -1.58
C LEU A 60 -3.43 4.45 -2.11
N PRO A 61 -3.40 3.93 -3.36
CA PRO A 61 -2.23 3.33 -3.97
C PRO A 61 -1.01 4.27 -3.98
N ASP A 62 -1.25 5.58 -4.14
CA ASP A 62 -0.22 6.61 -4.23
C ASP A 62 0.63 6.77 -2.96
N LEU A 63 0.19 6.20 -1.83
CA LEU A 63 0.95 6.17 -0.58
C LEU A 63 2.06 5.11 -0.59
N PHE A 64 2.01 4.21 -1.58
CA PHE A 64 2.91 3.09 -1.72
C PHE A 64 3.70 3.18 -3.03
N ARG A 65 4.90 2.60 -3.02
CA ARG A 65 5.70 2.36 -4.22
C ARG A 65 5.93 0.87 -4.37
N SER A 66 5.97 0.40 -5.62
CA SER A 66 6.35 -0.97 -5.92
C SER A 66 7.78 -1.22 -5.40
N ALA A 67 7.96 -2.30 -4.66
CA ALA A 67 9.25 -2.80 -4.23
C ALA A 67 9.74 -3.80 -5.30
N ALA A 68 10.15 -3.28 -6.45
CA ALA A 68 10.79 -4.07 -7.50
C ALA A 68 12.13 -4.65 -7.01
#